data_AF-A0A171BXA5-F1
#
_entry.id   AF-A0A171BXA5-F1
#
_cell.length_a   1.000
_cell.length_b   1.000
_cell.length_c   1.000
_cell.angle_alpha   90.00
_cell.angle_beta   90.00
_cell.angle_gamma   90.00
#
_symmetry.space_group_name_H-M   'P 1'
#
loop_
_entity.id
_entity.type
_entity.pdbx_description
1 polymer ?
#
loop_
_entity_poly.entity_id
_entity_poly.type
_entity_poly.pdbx_seq_one_letter_code
_entity_poly.pdbx_strand_id
1 'polypeptide(L)' 'MSEHVHVRINKGLGVTEDGELVEHSYCRCGTTWTKVYQVEDDPSE' A
#
# COMPACT_ATOMS: atom_id res chain seq x y z
N MET A 1 1.86 -20.10 -10.04
CA MET A 1 0.66 -19.50 -10.65
C MET A 1 0.49 -18.17 -9.93
N SER A 2 0.52 -17.04 -10.63
CA SER A 2 0.42 -15.72 -9.97
C SER A 2 -1.00 -15.21 -10.16
N GLU A 3 -1.78 -15.15 -9.08
CA GLU A 3 -3.13 -14.59 -9.11
C GLU A 3 -3.04 -13.06 -8.99
N HIS A 4 -3.51 -12.38 -10.03
CA HIS A 4 -3.57 -10.92 -10.05
C HIS A 4 -4.92 -10.46 -9.49
N VAL A 5 -4.91 -9.82 -8.32
CA VAL A 5 -6.12 -9.30 -7.68
C VAL A 5 -6.18 -7.77 -7.88
N HIS A 6 -7.28 -7.29 -8.47
CA HIS A 6 -7.54 -5.86 -8.60
C HIS A 6 -8.17 -5.30 -7.31
N VAL A 7 -7.39 -4.57 -6.53
CA VAL A 7 -7.90 -3.84 -5.35
C VAL A 7 -8.20 -2.38 -5.69
N ARG A 8 -9.31 -1.86 -5.18
CA ARG A 8 -9.64 -0.44 -5.32
C ARG A 8 -8.97 0.35 -4.20
N ILE A 9 -8.07 1.23 -4.58
CA ILE A 9 -7.25 2.00 -3.66
C ILE A 9 -7.84 3.41 -3.48
N ASN A 10 -8.03 3.86 -2.23
CA ASN A 10 -8.51 5.21 -1.93
C ASN A 10 -7.44 6.27 -2.28
N LYS A 11 -7.85 7.52 -2.53
CA LYS A 11 -6.90 8.62 -2.79
C LYS A 11 -5.89 8.74 -1.65
N GLY A 12 -4.61 8.62 -1.96
CA GLY A 12 -3.51 8.63 -0.99
C GLY A 12 -2.88 7.25 -0.78
N LEU A 13 -3.59 6.16 -1.07
CA LEU A 13 -3.02 4.82 -1.03
C LEU A 13 -2.42 4.45 -2.41
N GLY A 14 -1.46 3.53 -2.44
CA GLY A 14 -0.81 2.98 -3.63
C GLY A 14 -0.14 1.64 -3.33
N VAL A 15 0.36 0.95 -4.36
CA VAL A 15 1.10 -0.32 -4.20
C VAL A 15 2.46 -0.18 -4.90
N THR A 16 3.53 -0.64 -4.27
CA THR A 16 4.89 -0.63 -4.83
C THR A 16 5.08 -1.77 -5.83
N GLU A 17 6.17 -1.73 -6.60
CA GLU A 17 6.50 -2.81 -7.54
C GLU A 17 6.74 -4.15 -6.82
N ASP A 18 7.19 -4.09 -5.56
CA ASP A 18 7.37 -5.24 -4.67
C ASP A 18 6.06 -5.73 -4.01
N GLY A 19 4.93 -5.07 -4.30
CA GLY A 19 3.61 -5.46 -3.81
C GLY A 19 3.26 -4.90 -2.42
N GLU A 20 4.07 -4.02 -1.85
CA GLU A 20 3.79 -3.40 -0.55
C GLU A 20 2.71 -2.33 -0.68
N LEU A 21 1.78 -2.28 0.30
CA LEU A 21 0.76 -1.23 0.34
C LEU A 21 1.37 0.03 0.98
N VAL A 22 1.29 1.15 0.26
CA VAL A 22 1.79 2.45 0.74
C VAL A 22 0.65 3.45 0.91
N GLU A 23 0.68 4.19 2.02
CA GLU A 23 -0.24 5.27 2.34
C GLU A 23 0.50 6.60 2.41
N HIS A 24 0.07 7.56 1.59
CA HIS A 24 0.56 8.93 1.56
C HIS A 24 -0.45 9.86 2.22
N SER A 25 -0.01 10.52 3.28
CA SER A 25 -0.75 11.57 3.98
C SER A 25 -0.10 12.91 3.72
N TYR A 26 -0.91 13.92 3.38
CA TYR A 26 -0.44 15.28 3.10
C TYR A 26 -1.08 16.28 4.07
N CYS A 27 -0.27 17.11 4.73
CA CYS A 27 -0.77 18.27 5.47
C CYS A 27 -0.70 19.52 4.60
N ARG A 28 -1.63 20.45 4.83
CA ARG A 28 -1.67 21.74 4.15
C ARG A 28 -0.44 22.63 4.43
N CYS A 29 0.37 22.29 5.43
CA CYS A 29 1.65 22.96 5.68
C CYS A 29 2.79 22.48 4.75
N GLY A 30 2.54 21.52 3.86
CA GLY A 30 3.52 20.97 2.92
C GLY A 30 4.20 19.68 3.39
N THR A 31 3.94 19.25 4.63
CA THR A 31 4.47 17.97 5.13
C THR A 31 3.76 16.80 4.48
N THR A 32 4.55 15.80 4.09
CA THR A 32 4.06 14.52 3.59
C THR A 32 4.57 13.40 4.49
N TRP A 33 3.71 12.44 4.81
CA TRP A 33 4.06 11.22 5.53
C TRP A 33 3.74 10.02 4.65
N THR A 34 4.64 9.05 4.62
CA THR A 34 4.44 7.78 3.93
C THR A 34 4.48 6.67 4.95
N LYS A 35 3.44 5.83 4.97
CA LYS A 35 3.39 4.61 5.78
C LYS A 35 3.37 3.40 4.85
N VAL A 36 4.32 2.49 5.06
CA VAL A 36 4.43 1.24 4.32
C VAL A 36 3.84 0.13 5.17
N TYR A 37 2.92 -0.64 4.59
CA TYR A 37 2.35 -1.83 5.21
C TYR A 37 2.92 -3.04 4.48
N GLN A 38 3.74 -3.80 5.19
CA GLN A 38 4.20 -5.10 4.73
C GLN A 38 3.08 -6.10 4.99
N VAL A 39 2.66 -6.78 3.93
CA VAL A 39 1.79 -7.94 4.08
C VAL A 39 2.69 -9.06 4.57
N GLU A 40 2.58 -9.42 5.84
CA GLU A 40 3.18 -10.66 6.33
C GLU A 40 2.44 -11.79 5.62
N ASP A 41 3.17 -12.58 4.83
CA ASP A 41 2.64 -13.80 4.22
C ASP A 41 2.28 -14.75 5.37
N ASP A 42 1.01 -14.76 5.77
CA ASP A 42 0.51 -15.70 6.76
C ASP A 42 0.46 -17.07 6.07
N PRO A 43 1.29 -18.05 6.48
CA PRO A 43 1.38 -19.34 5.78
C PRO A 43 0.23 -20.28 6.17
N SER A 44 -0.98 -19.77 6.42
CA SER A 44 -2.15 -20.61 6.71
C SER A 44 -2.97 -20.89 5.44
N GLU A 45 -2.70 -22.05 4.85
CA GLU A 45 -3.62 -22.82 4.01
C GLU A 45 -4.86 -23.31 4.79
#